data_AF-A0A2B9DXP8-F1
#
_entry.id   AF-A0A2B9DXP8-F1
#
_cell.length_a   1.000
_cell.length_b   1.000
_cell.length_c   1.000
_cell.angle_alpha   90.00
_cell.angle_beta   90.00
_cell.angle_gamma   90.00
#
_symmetry.space_group_name_H-M   'P 1'
#
loop_
_entity.id
_entity.type
_entity.pdbx_description
1 polymer ?
#
loop_
_entity_poly.entity_id
_entity_poly.type
_entity_poly.pdbx_seq_one_letter_code
_entity_poly.pdbx_strand_id
1 'polypeptide(L)'
;MGLADRVLPEHIQRAGDLEKKLREYMQNQKMLEQQSNRAMNNREVTTALELKELSSKQKEEAAVAEKELIELYKERQKRDQERKNVLDVADHLEAQGGNPAVVEQIRKNA
;
A
#
# COMPACT_ATOMS: atom_id res chain seq x y z
N MET A 1 -12.88 5.01 2.50
CA MET A 1 -11.60 5.53 1.95
C MET A 1 -11.19 4.66 0.79
N GLY A 2 -11.23 5.19 -0.43
CA GLY A 2 -10.81 4.50 -1.65
C GLY A 2 -9.29 4.50 -1.80
N LEU A 3 -8.77 3.75 -2.78
CA LEU A 3 -7.35 3.75 -3.17
C LEU A 3 -6.86 5.18 -3.49
N ALA A 4 -7.71 5.96 -4.15
CA ALA A 4 -7.47 7.37 -4.46
C ALA A 4 -7.34 8.29 -3.23
N ASP A 5 -7.73 7.83 -2.03
CA ASP A 5 -7.53 8.56 -0.77
C ASP A 5 -6.26 8.13 -0.03
N ARG A 6 -5.60 7.02 -0.43
CA ARG A 6 -4.48 6.43 0.29
C ARG A 6 -3.14 6.53 -0.45
N VAL A 7 -3.15 6.58 -1.77
CA VAL A 7 -1.93 6.70 -2.61
C VAL A 7 -1.97 7.93 -3.50
N LEU A 8 -0.81 8.42 -3.90
CA LEU A 8 -0.72 9.51 -4.87
C LEU A 8 -1.45 9.15 -6.17
N PRO A 9 -2.02 10.13 -6.90
CA PRO A 9 -2.75 9.89 -8.15
C PRO A 9 -1.94 9.08 -9.17
N GLU A 10 -0.64 9.34 -9.23
CA GLU A 10 0.36 8.67 -10.08
C GLU A 10 0.50 7.15 -9.78
N HIS A 11 0.11 6.72 -8.57
CA HIS A 11 0.29 5.36 -8.09
C HIS A 11 -1.03 4.59 -7.93
N ILE A 12 -2.19 5.21 -8.21
CA ILE A 12 -3.51 4.57 -8.04
C ILE A 12 -3.60 3.26 -8.82
N GLN A 13 -3.15 3.26 -10.08
CA GLN A 13 -3.24 2.08 -10.94
C GLN A 13 -2.35 0.94 -10.44
N ARG A 14 -1.09 1.25 -10.13
CA ARG A 14 -0.12 0.28 -9.58
C ARG A 14 -0.58 -0.29 -8.24
N ALA A 15 -1.09 0.55 -7.35
CA ALA A 15 -1.61 0.13 -6.06
C ALA A 15 -2.90 -0.70 -6.20
N GLY A 16 -3.76 -0.40 -7.18
CA GLY A 16 -4.91 -1.23 -7.53
C GLY A 16 -4.52 -2.62 -8.00
N ASP A 17 -3.49 -2.73 -8.85
CA ASP A 17 -2.97 -4.01 -9.32
C ASP A 17 -2.36 -4.83 -8.16
N LEU A 18 -1.66 -4.18 -7.23
CA LEU A 18 -1.10 -4.81 -6.05
C LEU A 18 -2.19 -5.30 -5.08
N GLU A 19 -3.23 -4.49 -4.80
CA GLU A 19 -4.35 -4.93 -3.95
C GLU A 19 -5.10 -6.11 -4.58
N LYS A 20 -5.27 -6.11 -5.91
CA LYS A 20 -5.88 -7.24 -6.63
C LYS A 20 -5.03 -8.50 -6.51
N LYS A 21 -3.72 -8.41 -6.74
CA LYS A 21 -2.79 -9.54 -6.55
C LYS A 21 -2.81 -10.08 -5.13
N LEU A 22 -2.79 -9.20 -4.12
CA LEU A 22 -2.88 -9.62 -2.71
C LEU A 22 -4.18 -10.38 -2.43
N ARG A 23 -5.30 -9.93 -3.00
CA ARG A 23 -6.59 -10.63 -2.86
C ARG A 23 -6.56 -12.02 -3.49
N GLU A 24 -5.97 -12.14 -4.66
CA GLU A 24 -5.77 -13.42 -5.35
C GLU A 24 -4.85 -14.34 -4.54
N TYR A 25 -3.74 -13.83 -3.98
CA TYR A 25 -2.87 -14.60 -3.09
C TYR A 25 -3.59 -15.08 -1.82
N MET A 26 -4.42 -14.25 -1.19
CA MET A 26 -5.22 -14.68 -0.04
C MET A 26 -6.20 -15.81 -0.39
N GLN A 27 -6.84 -15.74 -1.55
CA GLN A 27 -7.73 -16.80 -2.02
C GLN A 27 -6.97 -18.09 -2.32
N ASN A 28 -5.83 -17.97 -3.00
CA ASN A 28 -4.97 -19.10 -3.33
C ASN A 28 -4.41 -19.78 -2.08
N GLN A 29 -4.00 -19.01 -1.06
CA GLN A 29 -3.53 -19.57 0.21
C GLN A 29 -4.59 -20.44 0.89
N LYS A 30 -5.85 -19.98 0.95
CA LYS A 30 -6.95 -20.77 1.52
C LYS A 30 -7.18 -22.06 0.74
N MET A 31 -7.12 -21.98 -0.59
CA MET A 31 -7.27 -23.15 -1.47
C MET A 31 -6.13 -24.15 -1.28
N LEU A 32 -4.88 -23.69 -1.26
CA LEU A 32 -3.69 -24.52 -1.09
C LEU A 32 -3.67 -25.20 0.29
N GLU A 33 -4.07 -24.49 1.35
CA GLU A 33 -4.18 -25.06 2.69
C GLU A 33 -5.24 -26.16 2.75
N GLN A 34 -6.41 -25.93 2.15
CA GLN A 34 -7.46 -26.96 2.06
C GLN A 34 -7.01 -28.19 1.26
N GLN A 35 -6.33 -27.98 0.13
CA GLN A 35 -5.82 -29.08 -0.69
C GLN A 35 -4.71 -29.84 0.02
N SER A 36 -3.79 -29.15 0.70
CA SER A 36 -2.71 -29.78 1.47
C SER A 36 -3.27 -30.64 2.61
N ASN A 37 -4.29 -30.14 3.34
CA ASN A 37 -4.96 -30.91 4.39
C ASN A 37 -5.69 -32.14 3.84
N ARG A 38 -6.33 -32.03 2.67
CA ARG A 38 -6.96 -33.18 1.99
C ARG A 38 -5.92 -34.23 1.56
N ALA A 39 -4.81 -33.80 0.96
CA ALA A 39 -3.72 -34.68 0.56
C ALA A 39 -3.11 -35.40 1.78
N MET A 40 -2.89 -34.71 2.89
CA MET A 40 -2.46 -35.32 4.16
C MET A 40 -3.44 -36.38 4.66
N ASN A 41 -4.74 -36.09 4.66
CA ASN A 41 -5.77 -37.05 5.08
C ASN A 41 -5.81 -38.30 4.19
N ASN A 42 -5.48 -38.15 2.90
CA ASN A 42 -5.35 -39.24 1.94
C ASN A 42 -4.00 -39.97 2.00
N ARG A 43 -3.10 -39.59 2.93
CA ARG A 43 -1.72 -40.09 3.06
C ARG A 43 -0.83 -39.79 1.86
N GLU A 44 -1.22 -38.81 1.03
CA GLU A 44 -0.42 -38.29 -0.08
C GLU A 44 0.57 -37.24 0.43
N VAL A 45 1.57 -37.70 1.18
CA VAL A 45 2.50 -36.82 1.92
C VAL A 45 3.34 -35.95 0.98
N THR A 46 3.78 -36.48 -0.15
CA THR A 46 4.56 -35.73 -1.15
C THR A 46 3.75 -34.56 -1.72
N THR A 47 2.52 -34.82 -2.16
CA THR A 47 1.59 -33.81 -2.67
C THR A 47 1.28 -32.75 -1.61
N ALA A 48 1.08 -33.16 -0.36
CA ALA A 48 0.82 -32.23 0.73
C ALA A 48 2.01 -31.29 1.00
N LEU A 49 3.25 -31.80 0.89
CA LEU A 49 4.48 -31.01 1.04
C LEU A 49 4.66 -30.02 -0.11
N GLU A 50 4.46 -30.45 -1.37
CA GLU A 50 4.55 -29.58 -2.54
C GLU A 50 3.54 -28.42 -2.46
N LEU A 51 2.29 -28.70 -2.07
CA LEU A 51 1.27 -27.66 -1.88
C LEU A 51 1.63 -26.68 -0.76
N LYS A 52 2.30 -27.16 0.29
CA LYS A 52 2.77 -26.32 1.40
C LYS A 52 3.93 -25.43 0.96
N GLU A 53 4.84 -25.93 0.13
CA GLU A 53 5.92 -25.12 -0.46
C GLU A 53 5.38 -24.04 -1.39
N LEU A 54 4.40 -24.37 -2.25
CA LEU A 54 3.72 -23.38 -3.10
C LEU A 54 3.03 -22.29 -2.27
N SER A 55 2.38 -22.68 -1.17
CA SER A 55 1.77 -21.72 -0.24
C SER A 55 2.82 -20.81 0.40
N SER A 56 3.98 -21.34 0.79
CA SER A 56 5.08 -20.54 1.36
C SER A 56 5.62 -19.53 0.35
N LYS A 57 5.85 -19.93 -0.91
CA LYS A 57 6.29 -19.01 -1.98
C LYS A 57 5.29 -17.88 -2.22
N GLN A 58 4.00 -18.20 -2.28
CA GLN A 58 2.96 -17.17 -2.41
C GLN A 58 2.88 -16.22 -1.21
N LYS A 59 3.21 -16.69 0.01
CA LYS A 59 3.31 -15.81 1.18
C LYS A 59 4.46 -14.82 1.06
N GLU A 60 5.61 -15.26 0.55
CA GLU A 60 6.75 -14.38 0.30
C GLU A 60 6.42 -13.32 -0.76
N GLU A 61 5.84 -13.74 -1.89
CA GLU A 61 5.40 -12.81 -2.95
C GLU A 61 4.35 -11.81 -2.45
N ALA A 62 3.39 -12.26 -1.64
CA ALA A 62 2.40 -11.39 -1.01
C ALA A 62 3.08 -10.38 -0.06
N ALA A 63 4.06 -10.80 0.74
CA ALA A 63 4.79 -9.90 1.63
C ALA A 63 5.59 -8.83 0.86
N VAL A 64 6.11 -9.15 -0.33
CA VAL A 64 6.75 -8.16 -1.21
C VAL A 64 5.74 -7.15 -1.72
N ALA A 65 4.58 -7.61 -2.22
CA ALA A 65 3.52 -6.74 -2.71
C ALA A 65 2.94 -5.83 -1.62
N GLU A 66 2.81 -6.35 -0.39
CA GLU A 66 2.34 -5.59 0.77
C GLU A 66 3.35 -4.50 1.19
N LYS A 67 4.65 -4.82 1.21
CA LYS A 67 5.71 -3.83 1.44
C LYS A 67 5.67 -2.71 0.42
N GLU A 68 5.49 -3.06 -0.86
CA GLU A 68 5.40 -2.07 -1.94
C GLU A 68 4.20 -1.14 -1.75
N LEU A 69 3.02 -1.68 -1.40
CA LEU A 69 1.84 -0.88 -1.08
C LEU A 69 2.07 0.05 0.12
N ILE A 70 2.72 -0.43 1.18
CA ILE A 70 3.03 0.38 2.35
C ILE A 70 3.95 1.56 1.99
N GLU A 71 4.94 1.35 1.13
CA GLU A 71 5.82 2.44 0.70
C GLU A 71 5.05 3.48 -0.13
N LEU A 72 4.13 3.06 -1.00
CA LEU A 72 3.26 3.99 -1.73
C LEU A 72 2.36 4.81 -0.79
N TYR A 73 1.87 4.20 0.30
CA TYR A 73 1.10 4.91 1.33
C TYR A 73 1.96 5.91 2.10
N LYS A 74 3.19 5.53 2.48
CA LYS A 74 4.12 6.43 3.18
C LYS A 74 4.51 7.62 2.31
N GLU A 75 4.67 7.42 1.00
CA GLU A 75 5.02 8.49 0.08
C GLU A 75 3.93 9.56 0.00
N ARG A 76 2.66 9.14 -0.05
CA ARG A 76 1.54 10.08 0.07
C ARG A 76 1.55 10.80 1.42
N GLN A 77 1.72 10.07 2.51
CA GLN A 77 1.75 10.66 3.85
C GLN A 77 2.86 11.72 3.99
N LYS A 78 4.02 11.49 3.38
CA LYS A 78 5.11 12.47 3.33
C LYS A 78 4.70 13.72 2.55
N ARG A 79 4.16 13.59 1.33
CA ARG A 79 3.66 14.75 0.55
C ARG A 79 2.61 15.55 1.34
N ASP A 80 1.67 14.87 1.98
CA ASP A 80 0.63 15.53 2.78
C ASP A 80 1.23 16.30 3.98
N GLN A 81 2.25 15.73 4.63
CA GLN A 81 2.95 16.40 5.72
C GLN A 81 3.78 17.60 5.23
N GLU A 82 4.48 17.48 4.10
CA GLU A 82 5.24 18.57 3.49
C GLU A 82 4.32 19.72 3.10
N ARG A 83 3.18 19.41 2.47
CA ARG A 83 2.16 20.39 2.12
C ARG A 83 1.63 21.11 3.35
N LYS A 84 1.35 20.37 4.42
CA LYS A 84 0.92 20.97 5.69
C LYS A 84 1.98 21.91 6.27
N ASN A 85 3.25 21.51 6.26
CA ASN A 85 4.34 22.36 6.74
C ASN A 85 4.46 23.66 5.92
N VAL A 86 4.29 23.60 4.59
CA VAL A 86 4.31 24.79 3.72
C VAL A 86 3.15 25.73 4.05
N LEU A 87 1.96 25.19 4.31
CA LEU A 87 0.80 25.98 4.72
C LEU A 87 0.98 26.58 6.12
N ASP A 88 1.52 25.82 7.09
CA ASP A 88 1.84 26.33 8.43
C ASP A 88 2.84 27.51 8.36
N VAL A 89 3.83 27.45 7.45
CA VAL A 89 4.76 28.57 7.21
C VAL A 89 4.04 29.78 6.62
N ALA A 90 3.10 29.57 5.69
CA ALA A 90 2.30 30.66 5.12
C ALA A 90 1.41 31.33 6.19
N ASP A 91 0.78 30.55 7.05
CA ASP A 91 -0.05 31.04 8.15
C ASP A 91 0.79 31.81 9.19
N HIS A 92 2.02 31.35 9.46
CA HIS A 92 2.93 32.06 10.36
C HIS A 92 3.41 33.40 9.77
N LEU A 93 3.72 33.42 8.48
CA LEU A 93 4.07 34.65 7.75
C LEU A 93 2.93 35.67 7.79
N GLU A 94 1.68 35.23 7.56
CA GLU A 94 0.49 36.08 7.65
C GLU A 94 0.31 36.65 9.06
N ALA A 95 0.45 35.81 10.09
CA ALA A 95 0.32 36.22 11.50
C ALA A 95 1.37 37.25 11.96
N GLN A 96 2.57 37.23 11.35
CA GLN A 96 3.63 38.21 11.63
C GLN A 96 3.51 39.51 10.82
N GLY A 97 2.45 39.67 10.02
CA GLY A 97 2.27 40.83 9.14
C GLY A 97 3.11 40.76 7.85
N GLY A 98 3.47 39.55 7.41
CA GLY A 98 4.17 39.29 6.16
C GLY A 98 3.38 39.73 4.93
N ASN A 99 4.08 39.89 3.80
CA ASN A 99 3.47 40.38 2.57
C ASN A 99 2.35 39.42 2.07
N PRO A 100 1.09 39.86 1.97
CA PRO A 100 -0.03 39.00 1.59
C PRO A 100 0.13 38.42 0.18
N ALA A 101 0.79 39.14 -0.73
CA ALA A 101 1.06 38.62 -2.08
C ALA A 101 1.98 37.38 -2.05
N VAL A 102 2.92 37.32 -1.10
CA VAL A 102 3.84 36.19 -0.93
C VAL A 102 3.11 35.02 -0.26
N VAL A 103 2.28 35.28 0.75
CA VAL A 103 1.44 34.26 1.41
C VAL A 103 0.48 33.61 0.42
N GLU A 104 -0.21 34.40 -0.42
CA GLU A 104 -1.08 33.87 -1.47
C GLU A 104 -0.33 33.03 -2.51
N GLN A 105 0.91 33.42 -2.85
CA GLN A 105 1.74 32.68 -3.79
C GLN A 105 2.21 31.34 -3.22
N ILE A 106 2.54 31.29 -1.93
CA ILE A 106 2.89 30.05 -1.22
C ILE A 106 1.67 29.12 -1.17
N ARG A 107 0.49 29.62 -0.79
CA ARG A 107 -0.76 28.83 -0.74
C ARG A 107 -1.18 28.28 -2.11
N LYS A 108 -0.95 29.04 -3.19
CA LYS A 108 -1.25 28.58 -4.57
C LYS A 108 -0.31 27.49 -5.09
N ASN A 109 0.92 27.44 -4.58
CA ASN A 109 1.95 26.50 -5.01
C ASN A 109 2.06 25.24 -4.11
N ALA A 110 1.30 25.18 -3.02
CA ALA A 110 1.24 24.07 -2.07
C ALA A 110 0.18 23.03 -2.44
#